data_AF-A0A7R9MVA5-F1
#
_entry.id   AF-A0A7R9MVA5-F1
#
_cell.length_a   1.000
_cell.length_b   1.000
_cell.length_c   1.000
_cell.angle_alpha   90.00
_cell.angle_beta   90.00
_cell.angle_gamma   90.00
#
_symmetry.space_group_name_H-M   'P 1'
#
loop_
_entity.id
_entity.type
_entity.pdbx_description
1 polymer ?
#
loop_
_entity_poly.entity_id
_entity_poly.type
_entity_poly.pdbx_seq_one_letter_code
_entity_poly.pdbx_strand_id
1 'polypeptide(L)'
;ESFRAFQTYVKTYGEPQRLPYVSQYTPQQLYFLSYASMWCNNIRPEELRKQIEMYSTTPYKYRVNIALSNFQSFSDVFKCGPHSPMNMTDKCVFGDSN
;
A
#
# COMPACT_ATOMS: atom_id res chain seq x y z
N GLU A 1 -0.62 12.14 -1.39
CA GLU A 1 0.65 12.88 -1.63
C GLU A 1 1.78 12.09 -2.30
N SER A 2 2.40 11.10 -1.68
CA SER A 2 3.62 10.47 -2.23
C SER A 2 3.42 9.77 -3.59
N PHE A 3 2.30 9.06 -3.79
CA PHE A 3 1.98 8.43 -5.07
C PHE A 3 1.69 9.46 -6.18
N ARG A 4 1.02 10.57 -5.83
CA ARG A 4 0.76 11.67 -6.75
C ARG A 4 2.07 12.32 -7.21
N ALA A 5 3.02 12.52 -6.30
CA ALA A 5 4.35 13.03 -6.65
C ALA A 5 5.09 12.07 -7.61
N PHE A 6 4.98 10.76 -7.40
CA PHE A 6 5.52 9.77 -8.32
C PHE A 6 4.88 9.86 -9.72
N GLN A 7 3.55 10.00 -9.81
CA GLN A 7 2.87 10.19 -11.09
C GLN A 7 3.34 11.46 -11.81
N THR A 8 3.51 12.56 -11.08
CA THR A 8 4.06 13.81 -11.63
C THR A 8 5.48 13.61 -12.15
N TYR A 9 6.33 12.91 -11.41
CA TYR A 9 7.68 12.57 -11.86
C TYR A 9 7.66 11.78 -13.18
N VAL A 10 6.85 10.71 -13.26
CA VAL A 10 6.72 9.90 -14.48
C VAL A 10 6.22 10.73 -15.66
N LYS A 11 5.27 11.65 -15.43
CA LYS A 11 4.76 12.54 -16.47
C LYS A 11 5.83 13.51 -16.99
N THR A 12 6.70 14.00 -16.12
CA THR A 12 7.72 15.01 -16.47
C THR A 12 8.97 14.39 -17.08
N TYR A 13 9.41 13.23 -16.58
CA TYR A 13 10.71 12.64 -16.92
C TYR A 13 10.61 11.30 -17.67
N GLY A 14 9.39 10.76 -17.82
CA GLY A 14 9.16 9.45 -18.42
C GLY A 14 9.15 8.31 -17.40
N GLU A 15 8.81 7.11 -17.87
CA GLU A 15 8.77 5.91 -17.04
C GLU A 15 10.20 5.46 -16.65
N PRO A 16 10.43 5.08 -15.38
CA PRO A 16 11.70 4.52 -14.95
C PRO A 16 12.06 3.24 -15.71
N GLN A 17 13.36 2.93 -15.77
CA GLN A 17 13.85 1.66 -16.30
C GLN A 17 13.21 0.48 -15.55
N ARG A 18 12.72 -0.52 -16.29
CA ARG A 18 12.20 -1.74 -15.69
C ARG A 18 13.32 -2.57 -15.08
N LEU A 19 13.05 -3.12 -13.90
CA LEU A 19 13.99 -3.99 -13.19
C LEU A 19 13.99 -5.39 -13.81
N PRO A 20 15.16 -6.00 -14.06
CA PRO A 20 15.27 -7.24 -14.84
C PRO A 20 14.59 -8.47 -14.20
N TYR A 21 14.43 -8.51 -12.87
CA TYR A 21 13.87 -9.66 -12.14
C TYR A 21 12.41 -9.52 -11.72
N VAL A 22 11.82 -8.34 -11.92
CA VAL A 22 10.43 -8.03 -11.53
C VAL A 22 9.70 -7.33 -12.68
N SER A 23 10.08 -7.65 -13.91
CA SER A 23 9.63 -7.02 -15.15
C SER A 23 8.15 -7.26 -15.46
N GLN A 24 7.52 -8.23 -14.78
CA GLN A 24 6.07 -8.47 -14.82
C GLN A 24 5.26 -7.38 -14.12
N TYR A 25 5.89 -6.54 -13.27
CA TYR A 25 5.23 -5.44 -12.60
C TYR A 25 5.51 -4.12 -13.32
N THR A 26 4.48 -3.28 -13.41
CA THR A 26 4.62 -1.89 -13.87
C THR A 26 5.33 -1.03 -12.81
N PRO A 27 5.94 0.11 -13.17
CA PRO A 27 6.54 1.02 -12.19
C PRO A 27 5.56 1.48 -11.10
N GLN A 28 4.27 1.67 -11.44
CA GLN A 28 3.22 1.99 -10.47
C GLN A 28 2.92 0.82 -9.52
N GLN A 29 2.91 -0.42 -10.01
CA GLN A 29 2.78 -1.60 -9.14
C GLN A 29 4.00 -1.75 -8.22
N LEU A 30 5.22 -1.52 -8.75
CA LEU A 30 6.45 -1.56 -7.98
C LEU A 30 6.50 -0.48 -6.89
N TYR A 31 5.92 0.70 -7.12
CA TYR A 31 5.78 1.73 -6.10
C TYR A 31 5.07 1.18 -4.85
N PHE A 32 3.91 0.55 -5.02
CA PHE A 32 3.13 -0.01 -3.91
C PHE A 32 3.78 -1.25 -3.31
N LEU A 33 4.40 -2.10 -4.13
CA LEU A 33 5.17 -3.24 -3.62
C LEU A 33 6.33 -2.77 -2.74
N SER A 34 7.06 -1.73 -3.16
CA SER A 34 8.14 -1.13 -2.36
C SER A 34 7.61 -0.59 -1.02
N TYR A 35 6.48 0.13 -1.04
CA TYR A 35 5.80 0.58 0.19
C TYR A 35 5.47 -0.60 1.11
N ALA A 36 4.85 -1.66 0.58
CA ALA A 36 4.48 -2.84 1.36
C ALA A 36 5.71 -3.58 1.91
N SER A 37 6.76 -3.72 1.10
CA SER A 37 8.01 -4.40 1.48
C SER A 37 8.72 -3.74 2.65
N MET A 38 8.63 -2.41 2.78
CA MET A 38 9.18 -1.68 3.93
C MET A 38 8.59 -2.13 5.27
N TRP A 39 7.37 -2.67 5.26
CA TRP A 39 6.65 -3.13 6.45
C TRP A 39 6.63 -4.66 6.59
N CYS A 40 7.37 -5.40 5.75
CA CYS A 40 7.51 -6.84 5.89
C CYS A 40 8.13 -7.16 7.25
N ASN A 41 7.39 -7.93 8.05
CA ASN A 41 7.80 -8.31 9.40
C ASN A 41 7.32 -9.74 9.69
N ASN A 42 8.14 -10.50 10.42
CA ASN A 42 7.80 -11.82 10.93
C ASN A 42 7.87 -11.81 12.46
N ILE A 43 6.74 -11.53 13.10
CA ILE A 43 6.60 -11.46 14.57
C ILE A 43 6.05 -12.78 15.10
N ARG A 44 6.61 -13.25 16.22
CA ARG A 44 6.10 -14.46 16.88
C ARG A 44 4.74 -14.20 17.52
N PRO A 45 3.82 -15.18 17.58
CA PRO A 45 2.48 -14.96 18.11
C PRO A 45 2.44 -14.40 19.54
N GLU A 46 3.35 -14.85 20.41
CA GLU A 46 3.45 -14.36 21.78
C GLU A 46 3.88 -12.88 21.85
N GLU A 47 4.75 -12.45 20.94
CA GLU A 47 5.22 -11.07 20.88
C GLU A 47 4.16 -10.17 20.24
N LEU A 48 3.44 -10.67 19.24
CA LEU A 48 2.29 -9.97 18.67
C LEU A 48 1.20 -9.74 19.73
N ARG A 49 0.94 -10.74 20.57
CA ARG A 49 -0.01 -10.61 21.67
C ARG A 49 0.43 -9.53 22.66
N LYS A 50 1.68 -9.58 23.12
CA LYS A 50 2.26 -8.53 23.97
C LYS A 50 2.20 -7.16 23.30
N GLN A 51 2.48 -7.08 22.00
CA GLN A 51 2.42 -5.84 21.26
C GLN A 51 1.04 -5.21 21.33
N ILE A 52 -0.01 -6.02 21.11
CA ILE A 52 -1.40 -5.57 21.16
C ILE A 52 -1.81 -5.17 22.58
N GLU A 53 -1.37 -5.92 23.59
CA GLU A 53 -1.72 -5.68 25.00
C GLU A 53 -0.98 -4.48 25.62
N MET A 54 0.30 -4.28 25.26
CA MET A 54 1.18 -3.28 25.90
C MET A 54 1.34 -2.00 25.10
N TYR A 55 1.27 -2.07 23.77
CA TYR A 55 1.52 -0.92 22.90
C TYR A 55 0.27 -0.58 22.09
N SER A 56 -0.12 0.71 22.10
CA SER A 56 -1.19 1.23 21.23
C SER A 56 -0.72 1.37 19.77
N THR A 57 -0.04 0.35 19.24
CA THR A 57 0.52 0.37 17.89
C THR A 57 -0.15 -0.69 17.02
N THR A 58 -0.65 -0.25 15.87
CA THR A 58 -1.23 -1.14 14.86
C THR A 58 -0.15 -2.13 14.37
N PRO A 59 -0.42 -3.44 14.34
CA PRO A 59 0.53 -4.42 13.81
C PRO A 59 0.86 -4.17 12.34
N TYR A 60 2.09 -4.51 11.93
CA TYR A 60 2.65 -4.17 10.62
C TYR A 60 1.78 -4.60 9.42
N LYS A 61 1.25 -5.82 9.45
CA LYS A 61 0.34 -6.34 8.41
C LYS A 61 -0.86 -5.42 8.19
N TYR A 62 -1.45 -4.90 9.26
CA TYR A 62 -2.62 -4.03 9.17
C TYR A 62 -2.26 -2.62 8.74
N ARG A 63 -1.04 -2.13 9.05
CA ARG A 63 -0.54 -0.85 8.52
C ARG A 63 -0.50 -0.84 6.99
N VAL A 64 -0.17 -1.96 6.38
CA VAL A 64 -0.17 -2.11 4.91
C VAL A 64 -1.57 -2.34 4.38
N ASN A 65 -2.24 -3.41 4.84
CA ASN A 65 -3.47 -3.87 4.21
C ASN A 65 -4.62 -2.87 4.36
N ILE A 66 -4.77 -2.25 5.55
CA ILE A 66 -5.85 -1.27 5.78
C ILE A 66 -5.56 0.03 5.02
N ALA A 67 -4.32 0.50 5.02
CA ALA A 67 -3.96 1.73 4.31
C ALA A 67 -4.16 1.58 2.79
N LEU A 68 -3.67 0.48 2.20
CA LEU A 68 -3.79 0.26 0.75
C LEU A 68 -5.22 -0.05 0.29
N SER A 69 -6.01 -0.76 1.10
CA SER A 69 -7.41 -1.03 0.76
C SER A 69 -8.32 0.21 0.79
N ASN A 70 -7.97 1.19 1.63
CA ASN A 70 -8.58 2.52 1.64
C ASN A 70 -8.10 3.43 0.49
N PHE A 71 -7.02 3.07 -0.21
CA PHE A 71 -6.41 3.93 -1.20
C PHE A 71 -6.88 3.58 -2.62
N GLN A 72 -7.73 4.42 -3.21
CA GLN A 72 -8.34 4.15 -4.53
C GLN A 72 -7.28 3.88 -5.62
N SER A 73 -6.22 4.67 -5.67
CA SER A 73 -5.17 4.49 -6.69
C SER A 73 -4.47 3.13 -6.59
N PHE A 74 -4.39 2.52 -5.40
CA PHE A 74 -3.89 1.16 -5.25
C PHE A 74 -4.83 0.15 -5.93
N SER A 75 -6.13 0.27 -5.65
CA SER A 75 -7.15 -0.59 -6.25
C SER A 75 -7.16 -0.49 -7.78
N ASP A 76 -6.96 0.71 -8.33
CA ASP A 76 -6.88 0.93 -9.78
C ASP A 76 -5.64 0.28 -10.40
N VAL A 77 -4.47 0.47 -9.77
CA VAL A 77 -3.18 -0.06 -10.25
C VAL A 77 -3.14 -1.59 -10.24
N PHE A 78 -3.76 -2.23 -9.24
CA PHE A 78 -3.86 -3.69 -9.16
C PHE A 78 -5.15 -4.26 -9.75
N LYS A 79 -6.02 -3.40 -10.29
CA LYS A 79 -7.33 -3.78 -10.85
C LYS A 79 -8.15 -4.63 -9.88
N CYS A 80 -8.18 -4.23 -8.61
CA CYS A 80 -8.93 -4.91 -7.57
C CYS A 80 -10.43 -4.79 -7.85
N GLY A 81 -11.13 -5.93 -7.96
CA GLY A 81 -12.57 -5.95 -8.20
C GLY A 81 -13.38 -5.31 -7.06
N PRO A 82 -14.65 -4.94 -7.30
CA PRO A 82 -15.58 -4.54 -6.26
C PRO A 82 -15.68 -5.61 -5.17
N HIS A 83 -15.77 -5.19 -3.91
CA HIS A 83 -15.85 -6.07 -2.73
C HIS A 83 -14.66 -7.02 -2.52
N SER A 84 -13.58 -6.87 -3.28
CA SER A 84 -12.35 -7.61 -3.00
C SER A 84 -11.73 -7.15 -1.67
N PRO A 85 -10.98 -8.02 -0.94
CA PRO A 85 -10.41 -7.66 0.36
C PRO A 85 -9.51 -6.41 0.35
N MET A 86 -8.92 -6.09 -0.81
CA MET A 86 -8.03 -4.95 -1.00
C MET A 86 -8.70 -3.75 -1.71
N ASN A 87 -10.03 -3.76 -1.79
CA ASN A 87 -10.83 -2.66 -2.28
C ASN A 87 -12.04 -2.46 -1.35
N MET A 88 -11.84 -1.73 -0.26
CA MET A 88 -12.89 -1.43 0.71
C MET A 88 -14.03 -0.64 0.04
N THR A 89 -15.27 -0.99 0.38
CA THR A 89 -16.47 -0.29 -0.11
C THR A 89 -16.58 1.09 0.53
N ASP A 90 -16.41 1.17 1.85
CA ASP A 90 -16.43 2.43 2.61
C ASP A 90 -15.00 2.90 2.88
N LYS A 91 -14.42 3.68 1.95
CA LYS A 91 -13.05 4.18 2.07
C LYS A 91 -13.00 5.39 2.99
N CYS A 92 -12.12 5.35 3.99
CA CYS A 92 -11.83 6.48 4.87
C CYS A 92 -10.74 7.35 4.26
N VAL A 93 -11.07 8.60 3.90
CA VAL A 93 -10.10 9.57 3.36
C VAL A 93 -9.90 10.70 4.36
N PHE A 94 -8.66 10.93 4.77
CA PHE A 94 -8.30 12.10 5.57
C PHE A 94 -8.29 13.33 4.65
N GLY A 95 -9.26 14.23 4.83
CA GLY A 95 -9.29 15.53 4.15
C GLY A 95 -10.54 15.82 3.33
N ASP A 96 -11.38 14.82 3.05
CA ASP A 96 -12.63 15.05 2.30
C ASP A 96 -13.81 15.09 3.28
N SER A 97 -13.93 16.21 3.98
CA SER A 97 -15.23 16.68 4.47
C SER A 97 -15.80 17.59 3.37
N ASN A 98 -16.65 17.03 2.52
CA ASN A 98 -17.30 17.65 1.34
C ASN A 98 -16.41 17.96 0.13
#